data_AF-A0A971IAE7-F1
#
_entry.id   AF-A0A971IAE7-F1
#
_cell.length_a   1.000
_cell.length_b   1.000
_cell.length_c   1.000
_cell.angle_alpha   90.00
_cell.angle_beta   90.00
_cell.angle_gamma   90.00
#
_symmetry.space_group_name_H-M   'P 1'
#
loop_
_entity.id
_entity.type
_entity.pdbx_description
1 polymer ?
#
loop_
_entity_poly.entity_id
_entity_poly.type
_entity_poly.pdbx_seq_one_letter_code
_entity_poly.pdbx_strand_id
1 'polypeptide(L)'
;MSEDLKERALQMMAYFKNNHIYTLVLLQNAYHFEILDYSDEKWDAPRRAARLSAAVKRYKTSQMVLFILSIGIEDGLDLTPLVVKRLCQNLFGRKGSQSLIVKIFGEKNRINRSADNAPEVIDAITQKHLGAAKYYWSATLRDIEKTKQKYRDSALR
;
A
#
# COMPACT_ATOMS: atom_id res chain seq x y z
N MET A 1 7.62 -21.56 15.62
CA MET A 1 6.42 -21.06 14.93
C MET A 1 6.54 -19.58 14.56
N SER A 2 6.86 -18.67 15.48
CA SER A 2 7.03 -17.23 15.14
C SER A 2 8.10 -17.00 14.06
N GLU A 3 9.24 -17.70 14.13
CA GLU A 3 10.33 -17.53 13.14
C GLU A 3 9.93 -17.94 11.71
N ASP A 4 9.15 -19.01 11.57
CA ASP A 4 8.60 -19.48 10.28
C ASP A 4 7.64 -18.44 9.67
N LEU A 5 6.80 -17.82 10.51
CA LEU A 5 5.90 -16.75 10.06
C LEU A 5 6.65 -15.49 9.64
N LYS A 6 7.76 -15.15 10.32
CA LYS A 6 8.63 -14.04 9.93
C LYS A 6 9.32 -14.30 8.59
N GLU A 7 9.87 -15.50 8.41
CA GLU A 7 10.47 -15.90 7.14
C GLU A 7 9.46 -15.85 5.99
N ARG A 8 8.24 -16.35 6.25
CA ARG A 8 7.14 -16.27 5.28
C ARG A 8 6.77 -14.81 4.96
N ALA A 9 6.72 -13.93 5.94
CA ALA A 9 6.47 -12.50 5.71
C ALA A 9 7.61 -11.85 4.90
N LEU A 10 8.87 -12.26 5.09
CA LEU A 10 10.00 -11.84 4.27
C LEU A 10 9.85 -12.30 2.82
N GLN A 11 9.46 -13.56 2.59
CA GLN A 11 9.20 -14.09 1.25
C GLN A 11 8.06 -13.35 0.55
N MET A 12 6.95 -13.08 1.26
CA MET A 12 5.85 -12.27 0.76
C MET A 12 6.30 -10.83 0.42
N MET A 13 7.15 -10.24 1.26
CA MET A 13 7.73 -8.91 1.02
C MET A 13 8.59 -8.89 -0.25
N ALA A 14 9.46 -9.89 -0.43
CA ALA A 14 10.27 -10.03 -1.64
C ALA A 14 9.38 -10.20 -2.88
N TYR A 15 8.39 -11.10 -2.82
CA TYR A 15 7.43 -11.30 -3.90
C TYR A 15 6.66 -10.01 -4.25
N PHE A 16 6.18 -9.27 -3.25
CA PHE A 16 5.48 -8.01 -3.45
C PHE A 16 6.38 -6.95 -4.11
N LYS A 17 7.60 -6.77 -3.59
CA LYS A 17 8.58 -5.83 -4.13
C LYS A 17 8.97 -6.15 -5.58
N ASN A 18 9.08 -7.43 -5.93
CA ASN A 18 9.52 -7.83 -7.26
C ASN A 18 8.40 -7.76 -8.31
N ASN A 19 7.13 -7.85 -7.90
CA ASN A 19 6.03 -8.08 -8.87
C ASN A 19 4.92 -7.02 -8.84
N HIS A 20 4.70 -6.32 -7.72
CA HIS A 20 3.48 -5.54 -7.52
C HIS A 20 3.72 -4.14 -6.93
N ILE A 21 4.92 -3.84 -6.45
CA ILE A 21 5.20 -2.55 -5.81
C ILE A 21 4.98 -1.39 -6.77
N TYR A 22 4.29 -0.36 -6.28
CA TYR A 22 4.18 0.93 -6.93
C TYR A 22 5.00 1.96 -6.13
N THR A 23 6.17 2.32 -6.65
CA THR A 23 7.15 3.19 -5.97
C THR A 23 6.83 4.67 -6.11
N LEU A 24 7.51 5.51 -5.33
CA LEU A 24 7.42 6.97 -5.47
C LEU A 24 7.90 7.43 -6.86
N VAL A 25 8.93 6.79 -7.41
CA VAL A 25 9.41 7.08 -8.77
C VAL A 25 8.31 6.81 -9.80
N LEU A 26 7.57 5.71 -9.68
CA LEU A 26 6.44 5.42 -10.57
C LEU A 26 5.31 6.46 -10.44
N LEU A 27 5.04 6.94 -9.22
CA LEU A 27 4.09 8.03 -9.01
C LEU A 27 4.56 9.32 -9.70
N GLN A 28 5.82 9.71 -9.48
CA GLN A 28 6.41 10.91 -10.09
C GLN A 28 6.38 10.84 -11.61
N ASN A 29 6.74 9.69 -12.18
CA ASN A 29 6.69 9.46 -13.62
C ASN A 29 5.26 9.56 -14.15
N ALA A 30 4.26 9.02 -13.44
CA ALA A 30 2.86 9.14 -13.87
C ALA A 30 2.41 10.61 -13.94
N TYR A 31 2.87 11.47 -13.02
CA TYR A 31 2.62 12.91 -13.11
C TYR A 31 3.41 13.56 -14.25
N HIS A 32 4.68 13.21 -14.42
CA HIS A 32 5.52 13.77 -15.48
C HIS A 32 5.02 13.43 -16.90
N PHE A 33 4.54 12.20 -17.12
CA PHE A 33 3.98 11.78 -18.41
C PHE A 33 2.76 12.61 -18.82
N GLU A 34 1.92 13.05 -17.88
CA GLU A 34 0.77 13.92 -18.21
C GLU A 34 1.19 15.33 -18.66
N ILE A 35 2.44 15.74 -18.41
CA ILE A 35 3.01 16.97 -18.97
C ILE A 35 3.56 16.70 -20.36
N LEU A 36 4.32 15.61 -20.53
CA LEU A 36 4.96 15.28 -21.81
C LEU A 36 3.96 14.91 -22.92
N ASP A 37 2.88 14.23 -22.57
CA ASP A 37 1.83 13.80 -23.51
C ASP A 37 0.75 14.88 -23.71
N TYR A 38 0.99 16.11 -23.25
CA TYR A 38 0.06 17.21 -23.43
C TYR A 38 0.01 17.67 -24.89
N SER A 39 -1.18 17.73 -25.47
CA SER A 39 -1.48 18.54 -26.65
C SER A 39 -2.90 19.09 -26.56
N ASP A 40 -3.12 20.30 -27.08
CA ASP A 40 -4.44 20.95 -27.06
C ASP A 40 -5.51 20.09 -27.76
N GLU A 41 -5.11 19.33 -28.79
CA GLU A 41 -5.98 18.43 -29.56
C GLU A 41 -6.39 17.16 -28.80
N LYS A 42 -5.55 16.67 -27.87
CA LYS A 42 -5.77 15.42 -27.11
C LYS A 42 -6.14 15.69 -25.65
N TRP A 43 -6.25 16.96 -25.28
CA TRP A 43 -6.46 17.38 -23.90
C TRP A 43 -7.83 16.96 -23.37
N ASP A 44 -7.83 15.98 -22.46
CA ASP A 44 -9.01 15.51 -21.73
C ASP A 44 -8.76 15.59 -20.23
N ALA A 45 -9.16 16.73 -19.64
CA ALA A 45 -8.98 17.00 -18.21
C ALA A 45 -9.62 15.93 -17.29
N PRO A 46 -10.87 15.46 -17.54
CA PRO A 46 -11.45 14.34 -16.79
C PRO A 46 -10.61 13.05 -16.81
N ARG A 47 -10.16 12.61 -17.99
CA ARG A 47 -9.36 11.38 -18.10
C ARG A 47 -7.99 11.52 -17.44
N ARG A 48 -7.33 12.67 -17.57
CA ARG A 48 -6.08 12.98 -16.85
C ARG A 48 -6.29 12.92 -15.34
N ALA A 49 -7.32 13.57 -14.81
CA ALA A 49 -7.63 13.53 -13.38
C ALA A 49 -7.88 12.09 -12.88
N ALA A 50 -8.55 11.26 -13.68
CA ALA A 50 -8.77 9.85 -13.37
C ALA A 50 -7.47 9.03 -13.34
N ARG A 51 -6.57 9.20 -14.32
CA ARG A 51 -5.27 8.51 -14.37
C ARG A 51 -4.38 8.89 -13.18
N LEU A 52 -4.26 10.18 -12.87
CA LEU A 52 -3.49 10.65 -11.71
C LEU A 52 -4.09 10.15 -10.38
N SER A 53 -5.41 10.15 -10.26
CA SER A 53 -6.10 9.59 -9.10
C SER A 53 -5.83 8.09 -8.95
N ALA A 54 -5.79 7.35 -10.05
CA ALA A 54 -5.43 5.93 -10.05
C ALA A 54 -3.97 5.71 -9.62
N ALA A 55 -3.03 6.52 -10.11
CA ALA A 55 -1.62 6.45 -9.70
C ALA A 55 -1.44 6.71 -8.19
N VAL A 56 -2.10 7.74 -7.65
CA VAL A 56 -2.11 8.02 -6.21
C VAL A 56 -2.68 6.85 -5.40
N LYS A 57 -3.78 6.23 -5.87
CA LYS A 57 -4.38 5.06 -5.20
C LYS A 57 -3.43 3.86 -5.20
N ARG A 58 -2.73 3.59 -6.32
CA ARG A 58 -1.74 2.51 -6.43
C ARG A 58 -0.56 2.71 -5.50
N TYR A 59 -0.02 3.93 -5.45
CA TYR A 59 1.07 4.28 -4.54
C TYR A 59 0.66 4.09 -3.07
N LYS A 60 -0.47 4.68 -2.66
CA LYS A 60 -1.03 4.52 -1.31
C LYS A 60 -1.23 3.05 -0.92
N THR A 61 -1.79 2.25 -1.84
CA THR A 61 -2.00 0.82 -1.62
C THR A 61 -0.68 0.10 -1.40
N SER A 62 0.35 0.43 -2.19
CA SER A 62 1.68 -0.18 -2.04
C SER A 62 2.33 0.17 -0.71
N GLN A 63 2.25 1.43 -0.27
CA GLN A 63 2.78 1.84 1.03
C GLN A 63 2.06 1.12 2.18
N MET A 64 0.73 0.98 2.11
CA MET A 64 -0.02 0.20 3.13
C MET A 64 0.46 -1.25 3.19
N VAL A 65 0.61 -1.92 2.04
CA VAL A 65 1.04 -3.32 1.98
C VAL A 65 2.46 -3.49 2.53
N LEU A 66 3.39 -2.59 2.19
CA LEU A 66 4.75 -2.61 2.75
C LEU A 66 4.74 -2.50 4.28
N PHE A 67 3.93 -1.61 4.83
CA PHE A 67 3.83 -1.43 6.28
C PHE A 67 3.24 -2.66 6.98
N ILE A 68 2.20 -3.27 6.41
CA ILE A 68 1.64 -4.50 6.99
C ILE A 68 2.64 -5.66 6.94
N LEU A 69 3.38 -5.79 5.84
CA LEU A 69 4.43 -6.80 5.73
C LEU A 69 5.55 -6.56 6.76
N SER A 70 5.92 -5.31 7.05
CA SER A 70 6.92 -5.05 8.10
C SER A 70 6.42 -5.45 9.49
N ILE A 71 5.13 -5.26 9.80
CA ILE A 71 4.55 -5.78 11.05
C ILE A 71 4.66 -7.32 11.08
N GLY A 72 4.33 -8.00 9.98
CA GLY A 72 4.44 -9.47 9.92
C GLY A 72 5.86 -9.98 10.16
N ILE A 73 6.88 -9.26 9.67
CA ILE A 73 8.30 -9.56 9.89
C ILE A 73 8.70 -9.27 11.34
N GLU A 74 8.25 -8.17 11.92
CA GLU A 74 8.62 -7.78 13.29
C GLU A 74 7.98 -8.70 14.34
N ASP A 75 6.67 -8.94 14.20
CA ASP A 75 5.84 -9.58 15.22
C ASP A 75 5.60 -11.07 14.95
N GLY A 76 5.96 -11.57 13.76
CA GLY A 76 5.72 -12.96 13.36
C GLY A 76 4.24 -13.27 13.24
N LEU A 77 3.48 -12.39 12.58
CA LEU A 77 2.06 -12.56 12.34
C LEU A 77 1.77 -13.46 11.15
N ASP A 78 0.74 -14.29 11.29
CA ASP A 78 0.15 -15.06 10.21
C ASP A 78 -0.75 -14.16 9.35
N LEU A 79 -0.11 -13.48 8.40
CA LEU A 79 -0.72 -12.50 7.50
C LEU A 79 -1.65 -13.15 6.47
N THR A 80 -2.84 -13.57 6.91
CA THR A 80 -3.94 -13.97 6.01
C THR A 80 -4.64 -12.75 5.40
N PRO A 81 -5.38 -12.90 4.28
CA PRO A 81 -6.09 -11.79 3.65
C PRO A 81 -7.03 -11.04 4.60
N LEU A 82 -7.66 -11.75 5.55
CA LEU A 82 -8.57 -11.15 6.52
C LEU A 82 -7.83 -10.36 7.60
N VAL A 83 -6.73 -10.91 8.15
CA VAL A 83 -5.85 -10.23 9.11
C VAL A 83 -5.35 -8.92 8.49
N VAL A 84 -4.79 -8.99 7.28
CA VAL A 84 -4.28 -7.82 6.54
C VAL A 84 -5.36 -6.77 6.33
N LYS A 85 -6.57 -7.18 5.90
CA LYS A 85 -7.69 -6.27 5.68
C LYS A 85 -8.11 -5.53 6.96
N ARG A 86 -8.11 -6.24 8.10
CA ARG A 86 -8.45 -5.65 9.41
C ARG A 86 -7.38 -4.69 9.88
N LEU A 87 -6.11 -5.07 9.80
CA LEU A 87 -4.99 -4.17 10.13
C LEU A 87 -4.98 -2.93 9.23
N CYS A 88 -5.25 -3.08 7.93
CA CYS A 88 -5.36 -1.94 7.02
C CYS A 88 -6.47 -0.97 7.45
N GLN A 89 -7.65 -1.51 7.81
CA GLN A 89 -8.78 -0.71 8.27
C GLN A 89 -8.46 0.02 9.58
N ASN A 90 -7.83 -0.66 10.54
CA ASN A 90 -7.55 -0.12 11.86
C ASN A 90 -6.39 0.88 11.87
N LEU A 91 -5.32 0.63 11.11
CA LEU A 91 -4.13 1.49 11.08
C LEU A 91 -4.28 2.69 10.14
N PHE A 92 -5.03 2.54 9.04
CA PHE A 92 -5.08 3.56 7.98
C PHE A 92 -6.50 4.04 7.65
N GLY A 93 -7.54 3.50 8.29
CA GLY A 93 -8.93 3.80 7.96
C GLY A 93 -9.33 3.33 6.56
N ARG A 94 -8.61 2.35 5.98
CA ARG A 94 -8.74 1.94 4.58
C ARG A 94 -8.70 0.43 4.44
N LYS A 95 -9.53 -0.15 3.59
CA LYS A 95 -9.58 -1.61 3.37
C LYS A 95 -8.48 -2.17 2.46
N GLY A 96 -7.81 -1.34 1.66
CA GLY A 96 -6.86 -1.77 0.63
C GLY A 96 -7.53 -2.41 -0.60
N SER A 97 -6.72 -2.94 -1.52
CA SER A 97 -7.19 -3.62 -2.74
C SER A 97 -7.40 -5.12 -2.49
N GLN A 98 -8.64 -5.60 -2.60
CA GLN A 98 -8.97 -7.01 -2.36
C GLN A 98 -8.21 -7.96 -3.28
N SER A 99 -8.11 -7.65 -4.58
CA SER A 99 -7.43 -8.51 -5.55
C SER A 99 -5.94 -8.63 -5.24
N LEU A 100 -5.30 -7.52 -4.85
CA LEU A 100 -3.89 -7.51 -4.48
C LEU A 100 -3.65 -8.25 -3.16
N ILE A 101 -4.50 -8.01 -2.15
CA ILE A 101 -4.39 -8.69 -0.85
C ILE A 101 -4.49 -10.20 -1.03
N VAL A 102 -5.49 -10.69 -1.78
CA VAL A 102 -5.62 -12.14 -2.05
C VAL A 102 -4.41 -12.68 -2.82
N LYS A 103 -3.87 -11.91 -3.76
CA LYS A 103 -2.72 -12.33 -4.57
C LYS A 103 -1.42 -12.50 -3.77
N ILE A 104 -1.21 -11.67 -2.74
CA ILE A 104 0.02 -11.71 -1.92
C ILE A 104 -0.15 -12.64 -0.72
N PHE A 105 -1.30 -12.57 -0.04
CA PHE A 105 -1.51 -13.17 1.27
C PHE A 105 -2.39 -14.43 1.23
N GLY A 106 -3.02 -14.72 0.08
CA GLY A 106 -3.87 -15.88 -0.09
C GLY A 106 -3.09 -17.18 -0.22
N GLU A 107 -3.59 -18.24 0.41
CA GLU A 107 -3.06 -19.60 0.30
C GLU A 107 -4.12 -20.53 -0.26
N LYS A 108 -3.79 -21.24 -1.35
CA LYS A 108 -4.76 -22.10 -2.06
C LYS A 108 -5.27 -23.28 -1.22
N ASN A 109 -4.46 -23.81 -0.32
CA ASN A 109 -4.77 -25.04 0.44
C ASN A 109 -4.97 -24.79 1.94
N ARG A 110 -5.30 -23.57 2.33
CA ARG A 110 -5.48 -23.23 3.74
C ARG A 110 -6.85 -23.67 4.23
N ILE A 111 -6.86 -24.60 5.18
CA ILE A 111 -8.08 -25.12 5.81
C ILE A 111 -8.37 -24.41 7.14
N ASN A 112 -7.32 -24.08 7.90
CA ASN A 112 -7.45 -23.51 9.25
C ASN A 112 -7.50 -21.98 9.25
N ARG A 113 -8.39 -21.41 10.07
CA ARG A 113 -8.43 -19.97 10.34
C ARG A 113 -7.19 -19.55 11.13
N SER A 114 -6.66 -18.38 10.83
CA SER A 114 -5.58 -17.77 11.62
C SER A 114 -6.08 -17.37 13.00
N ALA A 115 -5.32 -17.68 14.04
CA ALA A 115 -5.58 -17.21 15.41
C ALA A 115 -5.43 -15.68 15.51
N ASP A 116 -4.56 -15.09 14.68
CA ASP A 116 -4.30 -13.64 14.64
C ASP A 116 -5.48 -12.83 14.07
N ASN A 117 -6.53 -13.52 13.60
CA ASN A 117 -7.80 -12.90 13.24
C ASN A 117 -8.69 -12.64 14.46
N ALA A 118 -8.33 -13.01 15.68
CA ALA A 118 -9.10 -12.62 16.86
C ALA A 118 -9.13 -11.07 17.00
N PRO A 119 -10.29 -10.43 17.25
CA PRO A 119 -10.37 -8.97 17.42
C PRO A 119 -9.37 -8.43 18.45
N GLU A 120 -9.22 -9.10 19.59
CA GLU A 120 -8.28 -8.72 20.65
C GLU A 120 -6.82 -8.70 20.18
N VAL A 121 -6.41 -9.69 19.37
CA VAL A 121 -5.06 -9.74 18.79
C VAL A 121 -4.87 -8.60 17.79
N ILE A 122 -5.85 -8.38 16.90
CA ILE A 122 -5.82 -7.28 15.94
C ILE A 122 -5.72 -5.92 16.65
N ASP A 123 -6.47 -5.73 17.73
CA ASP A 123 -6.48 -4.49 18.48
C ASP A 123 -5.15 -4.28 19.22
N ALA A 124 -4.59 -5.33 19.83
CA ALA A 124 -3.27 -5.26 20.47
C ALA A 124 -2.16 -4.88 19.47
N ILE A 125 -2.12 -5.52 18.30
CA ILE A 125 -1.19 -5.19 17.21
C ILE A 125 -1.42 -3.77 16.69
N THR A 126 -2.69 -3.38 16.52
CA THR A 126 -3.04 -2.03 16.09
C THR A 126 -2.49 -0.99 17.07
N GLN A 127 -2.74 -1.17 18.38
CA GLN A 127 -2.27 -0.23 19.40
C GLN A 127 -0.75 -0.14 19.43
N LYS A 128 -0.06 -1.29 19.35
CA LYS A 128 1.41 -1.35 19.29
C LYS A 128 1.98 -0.52 18.14
N HIS A 129 1.39 -0.62 16.95
CA HIS A 129 1.93 -0.01 15.72
C HIS A 129 1.30 1.34 15.33
N LEU A 130 0.31 1.82 16.08
CA LEU A 130 -0.48 3.01 15.70
C LEU A 130 0.39 4.26 15.52
N GLY A 131 1.37 4.47 16.41
CA GLY A 131 2.29 5.60 16.32
C GLY A 131 3.15 5.56 15.04
N ALA A 132 3.77 4.41 14.78
CA ALA A 132 4.56 4.17 13.58
C ALA A 132 3.71 4.29 12.30
N ALA A 133 2.50 3.76 12.31
CA ALA A 133 1.57 3.83 11.18
C ALA A 133 1.16 5.28 10.87
N LYS A 134 0.85 6.09 11.89
CA LYS A 134 0.53 7.52 11.72
C LYS A 134 1.71 8.28 11.10
N TYR A 135 2.92 8.05 11.60
CA TYR A 135 4.12 8.70 11.07
C TYR A 135 4.39 8.29 9.62
N TYR A 136 4.38 6.98 9.35
CA TYR A 136 4.59 6.40 8.01
C TYR A 136 3.54 6.89 7.01
N TRP A 137 2.27 6.95 7.43
CA TRP A 137 1.18 7.44 6.60
C TRP A 137 1.29 8.94 6.32
N SER A 138 1.67 9.74 7.31
CA SER A 138 1.95 11.16 7.11
C SER A 138 3.09 11.39 6.10
N ALA A 139 4.18 10.61 6.20
CA ALA A 139 5.25 10.64 5.21
C ALA A 139 4.75 10.30 3.80
N THR A 140 3.96 9.22 3.66
CA THR A 140 3.34 8.83 2.39
C THR A 140 2.48 9.95 1.79
N LEU A 141 1.71 10.67 2.61
CA LEU A 141 0.89 11.79 2.15
C LEU A 141 1.75 13.00 1.72
N ARG A 142 2.85 13.27 2.43
CA ARG A 142 3.81 14.32 2.05
C ARG A 142 4.48 14.03 0.71
N ASP A 143 4.84 12.78 0.43
CA ASP A 143 5.43 12.39 -0.85
C ASP A 143 4.48 12.66 -2.02
N ILE A 144 3.19 12.36 -1.83
CA ILE A 144 2.14 12.65 -2.81
C ILE A 144 1.98 14.16 -3.01
N GLU A 145 1.92 14.94 -1.93
CA GLU A 145 1.76 16.39 -2.03
C GLU A 145 2.96 17.05 -2.70
N LYS A 146 4.19 16.64 -2.35
CA LYS A 146 5.42 17.09 -3.02
C LYS A 146 5.38 16.77 -4.51
N THR A 147 4.92 15.58 -4.89
CA THR A 147 4.80 15.18 -6.30
C THR A 147 3.80 16.06 -7.04
N LYS A 148 2.62 16.31 -6.43
CA LYS A 148 1.60 17.21 -6.98
C LYS A 148 2.09 18.66 -7.08
N GLN A 149 2.84 19.14 -6.10
CA GLN A 149 3.39 20.50 -6.12
C GLN A 149 4.35 20.67 -7.28
N LYS A 150 5.35 19.79 -7.41
CA LYS A 150 6.28 19.80 -8.54
C LYS A 150 5.56 19.79 -9.88
N TYR A 151 4.51 18.97 -9.97
CA TYR A 151 3.69 18.91 -11.16
C TYR A 151 2.96 20.22 -11.49
N ARG A 152 2.37 20.88 -10.48
CA ARG A 152 1.75 22.21 -10.65
C ARG A 152 2.78 23.23 -11.11
N ASP A 153 3.96 23.24 -10.49
CA ASP A 153 5.03 24.19 -10.82
C ASP A 153 5.56 23.99 -12.25
N SER A 154 5.57 22.74 -12.73
CA SER A 154 5.98 22.40 -14.10
C SER A 154 4.89 22.62 -15.14
N ALA A 155 3.60 22.55 -14.77
CA ALA A 155 2.49 22.77 -15.69
C ALA A 155 2.13 24.26 -15.91
N LEU A 156 2.67 25.16 -15.06
CA LEU A 156 2.52 26.61 -15.16
C LEU A 156 3.66 27.30 -15.92
N ARG A 157 4.64 26.52 -16.42
CA ARG A 157 5.73 26.98 -17.28
C ARG A 157 5.47 26.50 -18.70
#